data_AF-A0A5J6PYW5-F1
#
_entry.id   AF-A0A5J6PYW5-F1
#
_cell.length_a   1.000
_cell.length_b   1.000
_cell.length_c   1.000
_cell.angle_alpha   90.00
_cell.angle_beta   90.00
_cell.angle_gamma   90.00
#
_symmetry.space_group_name_H-M   'P 1'
#
loop_
_entity.id
_entity.type
_entity.pdbx_description
1 polymer ?
#
loop_
_entity_poly.entity_id
_entity_poly.type
_entity_poly.pdbx_seq_one_letter_code
_entity_poly.pdbx_strand_id
1 'polypeptide(L)'
;MSLLRQIMQQLGERVRSGTAGGSADTAADSAGAQPAGADPAQLKACSDGMLLYEWEWLERRLEQPGLDPEHRADLRRWLSLLRDELQARSLSPIRPPGPLQEACHAWQVNDPEIRRLWSFH
;
A
#
# COMPACT_ATOMS: atom_id res chain seq x y z
N MET A 1 23.55 24.46 -25.81
CA MET A 1 23.87 23.60 -24.64
C MET A 1 22.84 22.47 -24.62
N SER A 2 23.26 21.23 -24.92
CA SER A 2 22.33 20.13 -25.23
C SER A 2 21.89 19.36 -23.98
N LEU A 3 20.58 19.18 -23.82
CA LEU A 3 19.89 18.50 -22.72
C LEU A 3 20.46 17.10 -22.41
N LEU A 4 20.96 16.42 -23.46
CA LEU A 4 21.51 15.07 -23.36
C LEU A 4 22.78 15.02 -22.48
N ARG A 5 23.59 16.08 -22.49
CA ARG A 5 24.81 16.17 -21.65
C ARG A 5 24.47 16.31 -20.16
N GLN A 6 23.36 16.96 -19.84
CA GLN A 6 22.95 17.20 -18.46
C GLN A 6 22.37 15.92 -17.81
N ILE A 7 21.64 15.13 -18.60
CA ILE A 7 21.12 13.82 -18.16
C ILE A 7 22.26 12.85 -17.86
N MET A 8 23.28 12.77 -18.73
CA MET A 8 24.42 11.86 -18.50
C MET A 8 25.28 12.26 -17.28
N GLN A 9 25.39 13.55 -16.97
CA GLN A 9 26.11 14.01 -15.78
C GLN A 9 25.37 13.64 -14.49
N GLN A 10 24.04 13.78 -14.45
CA GLN A 10 23.24 13.40 -13.28
C GLN A 10 23.21 11.87 -13.03
N LEU A 11 23.27 11.06 -14.09
CA LEU A 11 23.38 9.61 -13.97
C LEU A 11 24.76 9.16 -13.46
N GLY A 12 25.84 9.86 -13.86
CA GLY A 12 27.19 9.59 -13.40
C GLY A 12 27.42 9.88 -11.91
N GLU A 13 26.78 10.93 -11.37
CA GLU A 13 26.88 11.28 -9.94
C GLU A 13 26.14 10.28 -9.04
N ARG A 14 24.99 9.76 -9.49
CA ARG A 14 24.20 8.78 -8.71
C ARG A 14 24.91 7.43 -8.54
N VAL A 15 25.67 7.00 -9.55
CA VAL A 15 26.39 5.71 -9.49
C VAL A 15 27.65 5.80 -8.63
N ARG A 16 28.26 6.99 -8.48
CA ARG A 16 29.51 7.17 -7.74
C ARG A 16 29.30 7.44 -6.23
N SER A 17 28.11 7.85 -5.80
CA SER A 17 27.81 8.15 -4.40
C SER A 17 27.17 6.99 -3.59
N GLY A 18 27.04 5.80 -4.18
CA GLY A 18 26.27 4.69 -3.58
C GLY A 18 27.05 3.67 -2.75
N THR A 19 28.36 3.82 -2.55
CA THR A 19 29.17 2.79 -1.87
C THR A 19 30.11 3.38 -0.83
N ALA A 20 29.60 3.69 0.37
CA ALA A 20 30.34 3.60 1.64
C ALA A 20 29.47 3.99 2.86
N GLY A 21 29.19 3.00 3.71
CA GLY A 21 29.36 3.11 5.16
C GLY A 21 28.37 3.93 6.00
N GLY A 22 27.58 3.22 6.81
CA GLY A 22 27.58 3.43 8.27
C GLY A 22 26.52 4.36 8.90
N SER A 23 25.68 3.72 9.72
CA SER A 23 25.06 4.22 10.96
C SER A 23 23.97 5.31 10.93
N ALA A 24 22.78 4.85 11.35
CA ALA A 24 21.82 5.47 12.27
C ALA A 24 21.18 6.84 11.94
N ASP A 25 19.86 6.85 12.15
CA ASP A 25 18.91 7.97 12.13
C ASP A 25 18.57 8.58 10.76
N THR A 26 17.55 7.99 10.13
CA THR A 26 16.47 8.79 9.51
C THR A 26 15.17 7.98 9.51
N ALA A 27 14.37 8.18 10.55
CA ALA A 27 12.93 7.92 10.49
C ALA A 27 12.30 8.91 9.51
N ALA A 28 12.32 8.58 8.22
CA ALA A 28 11.60 9.27 7.16
C ALA A 28 11.57 8.37 5.91
N ASP A 29 10.92 7.21 6.01
CA ASP A 29 10.39 6.50 4.85
C ASP A 29 8.98 6.03 5.18
N SER A 30 8.09 7.00 5.43
CA SER A 30 6.66 6.75 5.35
C SER A 30 6.23 6.98 3.92
N ALA A 31 5.53 5.99 3.36
CA ALA A 31 4.73 6.05 2.14
C ALA A 31 5.51 5.95 0.81
N GLY A 32 5.92 4.72 0.47
CA GLY A 32 6.48 4.45 -0.86
C GLY A 32 6.50 2.97 -1.22
N ALA A 33 5.36 2.47 -1.68
CA ALA A 33 5.23 1.27 -2.52
C ALA A 33 5.60 -0.09 -1.91
N GLN A 34 4.60 -0.95 -1.78
CA GLN A 34 4.56 -2.08 -2.69
C GLN A 34 3.15 -2.31 -3.27
N PRO A 35 2.90 -1.91 -4.52
CA PRO A 35 1.92 -2.56 -5.38
C PRO A 35 2.56 -3.80 -6.04
N ALA A 36 3.21 -4.67 -5.27
CA ALA A 36 3.89 -5.85 -5.79
C ALA A 36 3.62 -7.06 -4.90
N GLY A 37 2.48 -7.71 -5.15
CA GLY A 37 2.23 -9.06 -4.65
C GLY A 37 1.83 -9.13 -3.18
N ALA A 38 0.75 -8.44 -2.81
CA ALA A 38 -0.03 -9.03 -1.74
C ALA A 38 -0.45 -10.42 -2.23
N ASP A 39 0.05 -11.44 -1.55
CA ASP A 39 -0.10 -12.81 -1.99
C ASP A 39 -1.58 -13.17 -1.83
N PRO A 40 -2.26 -13.79 -2.81
CA PRO A 40 -3.59 -14.36 -2.58
C PRO A 40 -3.62 -15.31 -1.36
N ALA A 41 -2.49 -15.92 -0.99
CA ALA A 41 -2.36 -16.67 0.26
C ALA A 41 -2.53 -15.78 1.52
N GLN A 42 -2.08 -14.53 1.47
CA GLN A 42 -2.21 -13.56 2.56
C GLN A 42 -3.67 -13.14 2.76
N LEU A 43 -4.45 -12.97 1.68
CA LEU A 43 -5.89 -12.72 1.76
C LEU A 43 -6.63 -13.83 2.51
N LYS A 44 -6.22 -15.08 2.29
CA LYS A 44 -6.81 -16.23 2.98
C LYS A 44 -6.52 -16.23 4.48
N ALA A 45 -5.36 -15.72 4.89
CA ALA A 45 -4.96 -15.64 6.30
C ALA A 45 -5.58 -14.44 7.04
N CYS A 46 -6.05 -13.41 6.32
CA CYS A 46 -6.68 -12.24 6.93
C CYS A 46 -8.01 -12.59 7.61
N SER A 47 -8.26 -11.95 8.75
CA SER A 47 -9.60 -11.95 9.36
C SER A 47 -10.58 -11.18 8.47
N ASP A 48 -11.87 -11.45 8.62
CA ASP A 48 -12.92 -10.76 7.86
C ASP A 48 -12.86 -9.24 8.07
N GLY A 49 -12.54 -8.84 9.30
CA GLY A 49 -12.27 -7.45 9.68
C GLY A 49 -11.13 -6.81 8.90
N MET A 50 -10.02 -7.52 8.75
CA MET A 50 -8.87 -7.07 7.96
C MET A 50 -9.21 -6.94 6.48
N LEU A 51 -10.02 -7.85 5.94
CA LEU A 51 -10.46 -7.78 4.54
C LEU A 51 -11.38 -6.57 4.28
N LEU A 52 -12.30 -6.29 5.20
CA LEU A 52 -13.18 -5.12 5.10
C LEU A 52 -12.40 -3.81 5.26
N TYR A 53 -11.42 -3.76 6.16
CA TYR A 53 -10.52 -2.60 6.30
C TYR A 53 -9.73 -2.37 5.01
N GLU A 54 -9.13 -3.43 4.46
CA GLU A 54 -8.30 -3.36 3.26
C GLU A 54 -9.12 -2.88 2.06
N TRP A 55 -10.39 -3.31 1.98
CA TRP A 55 -11.32 -2.87 0.95
C TRP A 55 -11.52 -1.35 0.99
N GLU A 56 -11.85 -0.83 2.17
CA GLU A 56 -12.08 0.59 2.40
C GLU A 56 -10.80 1.42 2.18
N TRP A 57 -9.65 0.89 2.59
CA TRP A 57 -8.35 1.51 2.33
C TRP A 57 -8.07 1.61 0.82
N LEU A 58 -8.34 0.55 0.05
CA LEU A 58 -8.16 0.54 -1.41
C LEU A 58 -9.10 1.49 -2.13
N GLU A 59 -10.37 1.53 -1.75
CA GLU A 59 -11.35 2.45 -2.36
C GLU A 59 -10.91 3.90 -2.15
N ARG A 60 -10.55 4.29 -0.92
CA ARG A 60 -10.03 5.64 -0.64
C ARG A 60 -8.75 5.94 -1.40
N ARG A 61 -7.82 4.99 -1.49
CA ARG A 61 -6.56 5.19 -2.23
C ARG A 61 -6.81 5.40 -3.73
N LEU A 62 -7.79 4.70 -4.31
CA LEU A 62 -8.18 4.85 -5.72
C LEU A 62 -8.88 6.18 -6.03
N GLU A 63 -9.45 6.83 -5.03
CA GLU A 63 -10.04 8.18 -5.13
C GLU A 63 -9.00 9.30 -5.08
N GLN A 64 -7.78 9.02 -4.61
CA GLN A 64 -6.75 10.06 -4.47
C GLN A 64 -6.29 10.61 -5.83
N PRO A 65 -6.29 11.95 -5.99
CA PRO A 65 -5.79 12.58 -7.21
C PRO A 65 -4.26 12.47 -7.27
N GLY A 66 -3.72 12.32 -8.48
CA GLY A 66 -2.27 12.24 -8.69
C GLY A 66 -1.66 10.85 -8.54
N LEU A 67 -2.49 9.81 -8.39
CA LEU A 67 -2.02 8.43 -8.48
C LEU A 67 -1.52 8.12 -9.89
N ASP A 68 -0.32 7.54 -9.98
CA ASP A 68 0.24 7.07 -11.24
C ASP A 68 -0.69 6.02 -11.89
N PRO A 69 -0.90 6.05 -13.23
CA PRO A 69 -1.80 5.14 -13.91
C PRO A 69 -1.43 3.65 -13.76
N GLU A 70 -0.14 3.31 -13.72
CA GLU A 70 0.33 1.93 -13.50
C GLU A 70 -0.03 1.48 -12.09
N HIS A 71 0.30 2.32 -11.11
CA HIS A 71 -0.05 2.08 -9.71
C HIS A 71 -1.57 1.93 -9.51
N ARG A 72 -2.36 2.75 -10.21
CA ARG A 72 -3.82 2.68 -10.16
C ARG A 72 -4.36 1.39 -10.77
N ALA A 73 -3.73 0.87 -11.83
CA ALA A 73 -4.08 -0.41 -12.43
C ALA A 73 -3.78 -1.58 -11.47
N ASP A 74 -2.65 -1.54 -10.77
CA ASP A 74 -2.30 -2.55 -9.76
C ASP A 74 -3.28 -2.57 -8.60
N LEU A 75 -3.65 -1.39 -8.05
CA LEU A 75 -4.66 -1.30 -6.99
C LEU A 75 -6.02 -1.82 -7.44
N ARG A 76 -6.42 -1.58 -8.70
CA ARG A 76 -7.66 -2.14 -9.26
C ARG A 76 -7.60 -3.65 -9.40
N ARG A 77 -6.47 -4.21 -9.81
CA ARG A 77 -6.27 -5.67 -9.85
C ARG A 77 -6.40 -6.25 -8.45
N TRP A 78 -5.80 -5.59 -7.46
CA TRP A 78 -5.88 -6.00 -6.07
C TRP A 78 -7.30 -5.94 -5.51
N LEU A 79 -8.03 -4.85 -5.79
CA LEU A 79 -9.45 -4.70 -5.44
C LEU A 79 -10.30 -5.83 -6.03
N SER A 80 -10.01 -6.28 -7.25
CA SER A 80 -10.72 -7.43 -7.84
C SER A 80 -10.48 -8.73 -7.07
N LEU A 81 -9.22 -9.01 -6.69
CA LEU A 81 -8.89 -10.20 -5.92
C LEU A 81 -9.54 -10.17 -4.53
N LEU A 82 -9.54 -9.00 -3.89
CA LEU A 82 -10.19 -8.80 -2.60
C LEU A 82 -11.72 -8.97 -2.71
N ARG A 83 -12.33 -8.47 -3.79
CA ARG A 83 -13.76 -8.67 -4.06
C ARG A 83 -14.12 -10.15 -4.15
N ASP A 84 -13.30 -10.92 -4.87
CA ASP A 84 -13.53 -12.35 -5.06
C ASP A 84 -13.45 -13.10 -3.72
N GLU A 85 -12.50 -12.72 -2.85
CA GLU A 85 -12.37 -13.29 -1.50
C GLU A 85 -13.53 -12.87 -0.58
N LEU A 86 -13.92 -11.60 -0.58
CA LEU A 86 -15.09 -11.12 0.17
C LEU A 86 -16.36 -11.87 -0.26
N GLN A 87 -16.56 -12.04 -1.56
CA GLN A 87 -17.69 -12.80 -2.10
C GLN A 87 -17.63 -14.27 -1.71
N ALA A 88 -16.45 -14.89 -1.75
CA ALA A 88 -16.25 -16.28 -1.32
C ALA A 88 -16.62 -16.47 0.17
N ARG A 89 -16.41 -15.44 0.99
CA ARG A 89 -16.78 -15.41 2.42
C ARG A 89 -18.18 -14.87 2.70
N SER A 90 -18.94 -14.52 1.66
CA SER A 90 -20.24 -13.85 1.80
C SER A 90 -20.18 -12.57 2.66
N LEU A 91 -19.02 -11.91 2.66
CA LEU A 91 -18.81 -10.62 3.30
C LEU A 91 -19.31 -9.53 2.36
N SER A 92 -20.10 -8.62 2.91
CA SER A 92 -20.51 -7.43 2.18
C SER A 92 -19.62 -6.27 2.61
N PRO A 93 -19.03 -5.50 1.67
CA PRO A 93 -18.29 -4.28 2.00
C PRO A 93 -19.21 -3.15 2.54
N ILE A 94 -20.48 -3.47 2.84
CA ILE A 94 -21.47 -2.50 3.30
C ILE A 94 -21.35 -2.35 4.84
N ARG A 95 -20.56 -1.35 5.27
CA ARG A 95 -20.43 -0.69 6.62
C ARG A 95 -19.30 -1.15 7.54
N PRO A 96 -18.88 -0.35 8.55
CA PRO A 96 -19.17 1.07 8.89
C PRO A 96 -17.92 1.98 8.77
N PRO A 97 -18.05 3.33 8.86
CA PRO A 97 -16.89 4.23 8.85
C PRO A 97 -16.12 4.12 10.17
N GLY A 98 -15.27 3.09 10.27
CA GLY A 98 -14.22 3.03 11.28
C GLY A 98 -13.07 3.97 10.89
N PRO A 99 -12.23 4.39 11.85
CA PRO A 99 -11.00 5.09 11.54
C PRO A 99 -10.11 4.21 10.64
N LEU A 100 -9.57 4.80 9.58
CA LEU A 100 -8.59 4.19 8.69
C LEU A 100 -7.25 4.90 8.86
N GLN A 101 -6.18 4.11 8.88
CA GLN A 101 -4.82 4.60 8.80
C GLN A 101 -4.39 4.59 7.34
N GLU A 102 -4.46 5.74 6.67
CA GLU A 102 -4.22 5.87 5.22
C GLU A 102 -2.82 5.41 4.78
N ALA A 103 -1.85 5.45 5.69
CA ALA A 103 -0.47 5.06 5.42
C ALA A 103 -0.21 3.53 5.49
N CYS A 104 -1.18 2.73 5.96
CA CYS A 104 -0.94 1.33 6.31
C CYS A 104 -2.04 0.40 5.79
N HIS A 105 -1.63 -0.73 5.21
CA HIS A 105 -2.50 -1.87 4.91
C HIS A 105 -3.03 -2.52 6.20
N ALA A 106 -4.10 -3.31 6.10
CA ALA A 106 -4.73 -3.97 7.26
C ALA A 106 -3.74 -4.75 8.14
N TRP A 107 -2.80 -5.48 7.52
CA TRP A 107 -1.79 -6.28 8.23
C TRP A 107 -0.63 -5.47 8.84
N GLN A 108 -0.55 -4.17 8.55
CA GLN A 108 0.45 -3.26 9.11
C GLN A 108 -0.12 -2.40 10.25
N VAL A 109 -1.44 -2.44 10.47
CA VAL A 109 -2.09 -1.68 11.53
C VAL A 109 -1.72 -2.26 12.90
N ASN A 110 -0.99 -1.46 13.68
CA ASN A 110 -0.64 -1.75 15.07
C ASN A 110 -1.48 -0.95 16.08
N ASP A 111 -2.31 -0.02 15.61
CA ASP A 111 -3.20 0.76 16.47
C ASP A 111 -4.25 -0.17 17.12
N PRO A 112 -4.25 -0.32 18.45
CA PRO A 112 -5.16 -1.25 19.14
C PRO A 112 -6.63 -0.82 19.03
N GLU A 113 -6.91 0.48 18.87
CA GLU A 113 -8.26 0.99 18.71
C GLU A 113 -8.81 0.62 17.33
N ILE A 114 -8.01 0.83 16.27
CA ILE A 114 -8.38 0.42 14.91
C ILE A 114 -8.57 -1.09 14.85
N ARG A 115 -7.62 -1.86 15.39
CA ARG A 115 -7.71 -3.33 15.44
C ARG A 115 -8.97 -3.81 16.15
N ARG A 116 -9.38 -3.14 17.24
CA ARG A 116 -10.61 -3.46 17.97
C ARG A 116 -11.87 -3.09 17.19
N LEU A 117 -11.92 -1.90 16.58
CA LEU A 117 -13.08 -1.41 15.85
C LEU A 117 -13.37 -2.22 14.59
N TRP A 118 -12.30 -2.71 13.97
CA TRP A 118 -12.39 -3.54 12.77
C TRP A 118 -12.31 -5.04 13.05
N SER A 119 -12.26 -5.49 14.31
CA SER A 119 -12.20 -6.93 14.66
C SER A 119 -11.02 -7.69 14.00
N PHE A 120 -9.81 -7.14 14.14
CA PHE A 120 -8.59 -7.80 13.70
C PHE A 120 -8.21 -8.88 14.73
N HIS A 121 -8.17 -10.14 14.29
CA HIS A 121 -7.92 -11.31 15.12
C HIS A 121 -6.86 -12.20 14.49
#